data_AF-A0A7X7RHE2-F1
#
_entry.id   AF-A0A7X7RHE2-F1
#
_cell.length_a   1.000
_cell.length_b   1.000
_cell.length_c   1.000
_cell.angle_alpha   90.00
_cell.angle_beta   90.00
_cell.angle_gamma   90.00
#
_symmetry.space_group_name_H-M   'P 1'
#
loop_
_entity.id
_entity.type
_entity.pdbx_description
1 polymer ?
#
loop_
_entity_poly.entity_id
_entity_poly.type
_entity_poly.pdbx_seq_one_letter_code
_entity_poly.pdbx_strand_id
1 'polypeptide(L)'
;MLTSEKSTTIFLSGLLVAGLAFAVLVTQILLGMRLADGHWVYTLDDAYIHLVMARNLALHGVWGVAPDVFAACSSSPLWTLMLALGMRVLGAREWLPG
;
A
#
# COMPACT_ATOMS: atom_id res chain seq x y z
N MET A 1 -9.77 -24.75 -39.24
CA MET A 1 -10.90 -24.97 -38.31
C MET A 1 -10.41 -25.20 -36.88
N LEU A 2 -9.46 -26.11 -36.63
CA LEU A 2 -8.90 -26.40 -35.29
C LEU A 2 -8.15 -25.24 -34.61
N THR A 3 -7.60 -24.28 -35.36
CA THR A 3 -6.87 -23.13 -34.82
C THR A 3 -7.77 -22.03 -34.27
N SER A 4 -8.99 -21.90 -34.79
CA SER A 4 -9.96 -20.88 -34.39
C SER A 4 -10.56 -21.20 -33.02
N GLU A 5 -10.94 -22.47 -32.76
CA GLU A 5 -11.47 -22.89 -31.46
C GLU A 5 -10.45 -22.69 -30.33
N LYS A 6 -9.20 -23.07 -30.55
CA LYS A 6 -8.14 -22.91 -29.53
C LYS A 6 -7.94 -21.43 -29.17
N SER A 7 -8.00 -20.53 -30.15
CA SER A 7 -7.91 -19.08 -29.92
C SER A 7 -9.09 -18.56 -29.10
N THR A 8 -10.32 -19.00 -29.40
CA THR A 8 -11.52 -18.62 -28.66
C THR A 8 -11.46 -19.12 -27.21
N THR A 9 -11.05 -20.36 -26.99
CA THR A 9 -10.92 -20.94 -25.64
C THR A 9 -9.88 -20.22 -24.79
N ILE A 10 -8.74 -19.83 -25.36
CA ILE A 10 -7.71 -19.03 -24.67
C ILE A 10 -8.25 -17.64 -24.29
N PHE A 11 -9.00 -17.01 -25.18
CA PHE A 11 -9.60 -15.71 -24.91
C PHE A 11 -10.65 -15.78 -23.79
N LEU A 12 -11.55 -16.77 -23.85
CA LEU A 12 -12.59 -16.98 -22.84
C LEU A 12 -12.00 -17.34 -21.47
N SER A 13 -10.97 -18.19 -21.43
CA SER A 13 -10.28 -18.51 -20.17
C SER A 13 -9.56 -17.28 -19.60
N GLY A 14 -8.96 -16.45 -20.45
CA GLY A 14 -8.38 -15.17 -20.04
C GLY A 14 -9.40 -14.22 -19.41
N LEU A 15 -10.59 -14.09 -20.02
CA LEU A 15 -11.67 -13.27 -19.48
C LEU A 15 -12.19 -13.81 -18.14
N LEU A 16 -12.31 -15.14 -18.00
CA LEU A 16 -12.72 -15.78 -16.75
C LEU A 16 -11.70 -15.52 -15.62
N VAL A 17 -10.40 -15.67 -15.91
CA VAL A 17 -9.33 -15.39 -14.93
C VAL A 17 -9.35 -13.92 -14.52
N ALA A 18 -9.48 -13.00 -15.47
CA ALA A 18 -9.56 -11.57 -15.18
C ALA A 18 -10.80 -11.23 -14.33
N GLY A 19 -11.96 -11.80 -14.67
CA GLY A 19 -13.20 -11.63 -13.91
C GLY A 19 -13.08 -12.15 -12.48
N LEU A 20 -12.47 -13.33 -12.29
CA LEU A 20 -12.21 -13.88 -10.97
C LEU A 20 -11.25 -13.00 -10.16
N ALA A 21 -10.14 -12.56 -10.75
CA ALA A 21 -9.19 -11.67 -10.09
C ALA A 21 -9.86 -10.36 -9.66
N PHE A 22 -10.72 -9.79 -10.51
CA PHE A 22 -11.49 -8.59 -10.17
C PHE A 22 -12.48 -8.83 -9.03
N ALA A 23 -13.21 -9.94 -9.05
CA ALA A 23 -14.14 -10.29 -7.97
C ALA A 23 -13.41 -10.47 -6.62
N VAL A 24 -12.23 -11.10 -6.63
CA VAL A 24 -11.37 -11.25 -5.43
C VAL A 24 -10.91 -9.88 -4.94
N LEU A 25 -10.43 -9.00 -5.83
CA LEU A 25 -10.00 -7.65 -5.47
C LEU A 25 -11.13 -6.85 -4.82
N VAL A 26 -12.32 -6.83 -5.42
CA VAL A 26 -13.49 -6.13 -4.87
C VAL A 26 -13.85 -6.70 -3.50
N THR A 27 -13.82 -8.02 -3.35
CA THR A 27 -14.12 -8.67 -2.06
C THR A 27 -13.10 -8.27 -0.98
N GLN A 28 -11.81 -8.23 -1.30
CA GLN A 28 -10.76 -7.79 -0.38
C GLN A 28 -10.95 -6.33 0.06
N ILE A 29 -11.31 -5.44 -0.87
CA ILE A 29 -11.60 -4.03 -0.56
C ILE A 29 -12.81 -3.92 0.37
N LEU A 30 -13.91 -4.61 0.07
CA LEU A 30 -15.12 -4.55 0.88
C LEU A 30 -14.92 -5.14 2.28
N LEU A 31 -14.17 -6.24 2.40
CA LEU A 31 -13.83 -6.83 3.70
C LEU A 31 -12.87 -5.91 4.47
N GLY A 32 -11.85 -5.36 3.81
CA GLY A 32 -10.92 -4.41 4.41
C GLY A 32 -11.65 -3.19 4.98
N MET A 33 -12.57 -2.59 4.22
CA MET A 33 -13.40 -1.48 4.68
C MET A 33 -14.26 -1.86 5.89
N ARG A 34 -14.82 -3.08 5.91
CA ARG A 34 -15.63 -3.54 7.05
C ARG A 34 -14.77 -3.76 8.30
N LEU A 35 -13.58 -4.34 8.14
CA LEU A 35 -12.67 -4.60 9.25
C LEU A 35 -12.03 -3.32 9.80
N ALA A 36 -11.91 -2.28 8.96
CA ALA A 36 -11.39 -0.97 9.34
C ALA A 36 -12.50 0.01 9.76
N ASP A 37 -13.71 -0.44 10.08
CA ASP A 37 -14.85 0.40 10.48
C ASP A 37 -15.17 1.55 9.50
N GLY A 38 -14.92 1.33 8.20
CA GLY A 38 -15.11 2.33 7.15
C GLY A 38 -13.94 3.31 6.95
N HIS A 39 -12.84 3.15 7.69
CA HIS A 39 -11.64 3.93 7.52
C HIS A 39 -10.76 3.42 6.37
N TRP A 40 -10.08 4.34 5.69
CA TRP A 40 -9.07 4.01 4.70
C TRP A 40 -7.78 3.61 5.39
N VAL A 41 -7.39 2.35 5.21
CA VAL A 41 -6.15 1.76 5.74
C VAL A 41 -5.26 1.27 4.62
N TYR A 42 -3.95 1.25 4.85
CA TYR A 42 -3.07 0.56 3.92
C TYR A 42 -3.18 -0.95 4.14
N THR A 43 -3.25 -1.71 3.06
CA THR A 43 -3.36 -3.17 3.14
C THR A 43 -2.00 -3.84 3.37
N LEU A 44 -0.90 -3.13 3.13
CA LEU A 44 0.47 -3.60 3.28
C LEU A 44 1.21 -2.81 4.36
N ASP A 45 2.03 -3.52 5.12
CA ASP A 45 2.86 -3.02 6.21
C ASP A 45 3.94 -2.03 5.74
N ASP A 46 4.49 -2.23 4.54
CA ASP A 46 5.50 -1.34 3.95
C ASP A 46 5.07 0.13 3.96
N ALA A 47 3.82 0.42 3.60
CA ALA A 47 3.31 1.79 3.61
C ALA A 47 3.40 2.38 5.02
N TYR A 48 2.95 1.64 6.05
CA TYR A 48 3.03 2.06 7.44
C TYR A 48 4.48 2.25 7.93
N ILE A 49 5.39 1.35 7.57
CA ILE A 49 6.81 1.46 7.93
C ILE A 49 7.40 2.76 7.40
N HIS A 50 7.17 3.08 6.12
CA HIS A 50 7.63 4.32 5.50
C HIS A 50 7.06 5.56 6.19
N LEU A 51 5.77 5.53 6.58
CA LEU A 51 5.12 6.64 7.25
C LEU A 51 5.66 6.87 8.67
N VAL A 52 5.84 5.79 9.45
CA VAL A 52 6.37 5.90 10.82
C VAL A 52 7.83 6.37 10.78
N MET A 53 8.65 5.83 9.87
CA MET A 53 10.03 6.30 9.68
C MET A 53 10.08 7.78 9.27
N ALA A 54 9.22 8.19 8.33
CA ALA A 54 9.14 9.58 7.90
C ALA A 54 8.70 10.50 9.05
N ARG A 55 7.72 10.08 9.86
CA ARG A 55 7.26 10.81 11.05
C ARG A 55 8.37 10.97 12.08
N ASN A 56 9.10 9.89 12.38
CA ASN A 56 10.21 9.95 13.33
C ASN A 56 11.35 10.83 12.82
N LEU A 57 11.63 10.79 11.53
CA LEU A 57 12.62 11.67 10.92
C LEU A 57 12.19 13.15 10.97
N ALA A 58 10.91 13.42 10.73
CA ALA A 58 10.35 14.77 10.75
C ALA A 58 10.29 15.36 12.17
N LEU A 59 9.85 14.58 13.16
CA LEU A 59 9.59 15.04 14.53
C LEU A 59 10.79 14.87 15.47
N HIS A 60 11.51 13.76 15.37
CA HIS A 60 12.59 13.37 16.29
C HIS A 60 13.98 13.43 15.64
N GLY A 61 14.06 13.54 14.31
CA GLY A 61 15.33 13.49 13.58
C GLY A 61 15.94 12.08 13.52
N VAL A 62 15.17 11.04 13.89
CA VAL A 62 15.64 9.66 13.93
C VAL A 62 15.17 8.90 12.70
N TRP A 63 16.11 8.23 12.04
CA TRP A 63 15.83 7.33 10.91
C TRP A 63 15.55 5.92 11.43
N GLY A 64 14.31 5.65 11.79
CA GLY A 64 13.90 4.36 12.34
C GLY A 64 12.41 4.30 12.66
N VAL A 65 11.89 3.08 12.85
CA VAL A 65 10.48 2.86 13.24
C VAL A 65 10.24 3.23 14.71
N ALA A 66 11.23 3.00 15.57
CA ALA A 66 11.24 3.53 16.92
C ALA A 66 11.82 4.96 16.92
N PRO A 67 11.27 5.88 17.73
CA PRO A 67 11.66 7.30 17.71
C PRO A 67 13.05 7.56 18.32
N ASP A 68 13.65 6.58 19.00
CA ASP A 68 14.91 6.66 19.73
C ASP A 68 15.99 5.69 19.19
N VAL A 69 15.64 4.81 18.25
CA VAL A 69 16.56 3.80 17.69
C VAL A 69 16.65 3.94 16.17
N PHE A 70 17.89 4.07 15.67
CA PHE A 70 18.16 4.01 14.24
C PHE A 70 17.87 2.62 13.68
N ALA A 71 17.10 2.56 12.59
CA ALA A 71 16.81 1.32 11.87
C ALA A 71 16.65 1.59 10.36
N ALA A 72 17.38 0.84 9.54
CA ALA A 72 17.33 0.96 8.08
C ALA A 72 16.23 0.06 7.48
N CYS A 73 14.98 0.28 7.86
CA CYS A 73 13.83 -0.55 7.44
C CYS A 73 13.19 -0.11 6.11
N SER A 74 13.79 0.86 5.41
CA SER A 74 13.20 1.48 4.22
C SER A 74 13.91 1.01 2.94
N SER A 75 13.21 0.28 2.08
CA SER A 75 13.69 -0.11 0.74
C SER A 75 13.70 1.06 -0.26
N SER A 76 12.97 2.14 0.06
CA SER A 76 12.88 3.38 -0.74
C SER A 76 13.26 4.62 0.10
N PRO A 77 14.55 4.85 0.40
CA PRO A 77 14.98 5.96 1.26
C PRO A 77 14.55 7.35 0.76
N LEU A 78 14.62 7.59 -0.55
CA LEU A 78 14.18 8.86 -1.13
C LEU A 78 12.70 9.14 -0.87
N TRP A 79 11.86 8.11 -0.97
CA TRP A 79 10.43 8.22 -0.67
C TRP A 79 10.18 8.60 0.80
N THR A 80 10.88 7.95 1.73
CA THR A 80 10.83 8.29 3.16
C THR A 80 11.24 9.74 3.44
N LEU A 81 12.28 10.24 2.76
CA LEU A 81 12.72 11.63 2.87
C LEU A 81 11.67 12.61 2.37
N MET A 82 11.05 12.33 1.21
CA MET A 82 9.99 13.17 0.65
C MET A 82 8.77 13.24 1.59
N LEU A 83 8.36 12.11 2.15
CA LEU A 83 7.30 12.05 3.15
C LEU A 83 7.64 12.87 4.40
N ALA A 84 8.86 12.73 4.93
CA ALA A 84 9.31 13.48 6.11
C ALA A 84 9.33 14.99 5.85
N LEU A 85 9.78 15.41 4.67
CA LEU A 85 9.74 16.81 4.24
C LEU A 85 8.30 17.32 4.14
N GLY A 86 7.42 16.54 3.52
CA GLY A 86 5.98 16.83 3.44
C GLY A 86 5.36 17.03 4.83
N MET A 87 5.66 16.13 5.77
CA MET A 87 5.18 16.23 7.16
C MET A 87 5.74 17.46 7.90
N ARG A 88 6.98 17.87 7.63
CA ARG A 88 7.55 19.11 8.20
C ARG A 88 6.87 20.37 7.67
N VAL A 89 6.55 20.40 6.37
CA VAL A 89 5.99 21.59 5.71
C VAL A 89 4.48 21.71 5.90
N LEU A 90 3.75 20.59 5.82
CA LEU A 90 2.28 20.56 5.81
C LEU A 90 1.68 20.13 7.17
N GLY A 91 2.52 19.69 8.10
CA GLY A 91 2.16 19.01 9.34
C GLY A 91 1.97 17.50 9.14
N ALA A 92 2.30 16.72 10.18
CA ALA A 92 1.97 15.29 10.23
C ALA A 92 0.46 15.13 10.50
N ARG A 93 -0.35 15.22 9.43
CA ARG A 93 -1.81 15.10 9.52
C ARG A 93 -2.23 13.62 9.57
N GLU A 94 -3.36 13.38 10.23
CA GLU A 94 -4.04 12.09 10.51
C GLU A 94 -4.46 11.27 9.26
N TRP A 95 -4.06 11.69 8.07
CA TRP A 95 -4.37 11.05 6.78
C TRP A 95 -3.40 9.89 6.50
N LEU A 96 -2.36 9.81 7.33
CA LEU A 96 -1.57 8.62 7.58
C LEU A 96 -2.50 7.69 8.35
N PRO A 97 -2.94 6.57 7.76
CA PRO A 97 -3.70 5.57 8.49
C PRO A 97 -2.97 5.26 9.80
N GLY A 98 -3.75 5.20 10.88
CA GLY A 98 -3.32 4.65 12.16
C GLY A 98 -3.24 3.13 12.11
#